data_AF-A0A7X4DHE3-F1
#
_entry.id   AF-A0A7X4DHE3-F1
#
_cell.length_a   1.000
_cell.length_b   1.000
_cell.length_c   1.000
_cell.angle_alpha   90.00
_cell.angle_beta   90.00
_cell.angle_gamma   90.00
#
_symmetry.space_group_name_H-M   'P 1'
#
loop_
_entity.id
_entity.type
_entity.pdbx_description
1 polymer ?
#
loop_
_entity_poly.entity_id
_entity_poly.type
_entity_poly.pdbx_seq_one_letter_code
_entity_poly.pdbx_strand_id
1 'polypeptide(L)'
;MTRTLQGAPSVSASGKATAALDAGFFRVRFDRLTPREQDYLRAMAELGPGPHRSGEVAAKLGIPVTSAGPLRTGLIRKGMIWSPAHGETAFTVPMFDRYMFRAMPDWPPAGG
;
A
#
# COMPACT_ATOMS: atom_id res chain seq x y z
N MET A 1 30.68 4.95 -43.72
CA MET A 1 29.39 4.28 -43.50
C MET A 1 29.33 3.83 -42.04
N THR A 2 28.99 4.73 -41.13
CA THR A 2 28.90 4.44 -39.69
C THR A 2 27.42 4.44 -39.32
N ARG A 3 26.89 3.26 -39.05
CA ARG A 3 25.48 3.02 -38.74
C ARG A 3 25.18 3.57 -37.35
N THR A 4 24.56 4.75 -37.29
CA THR A 4 23.97 5.31 -36.07
C THR A 4 22.89 4.35 -35.57
N LEU A 5 23.12 3.73 -34.41
CA LEU A 5 22.07 3.00 -33.69
C LEU A 5 21.14 4.04 -33.06
N GLN A 6 20.01 4.28 -33.72
CA GLN A 6 18.90 5.06 -33.16
C GLN A 6 18.29 4.26 -32.00
N GLY A 7 18.65 4.60 -30.76
CA GLY A 7 17.92 4.12 -29.59
C GLY A 7 16.51 4.69 -29.60
N ALA A 8 15.51 3.82 -29.77
CA ALA A 8 14.11 4.21 -29.59
C ALA A 8 13.91 4.77 -28.17
N PRO A 9 13.12 5.84 -27.98
CA PRO A 9 12.82 6.33 -26.65
C PRO A 9 12.13 5.22 -25.86
N SER A 10 12.75 4.80 -24.75
CA SER A 10 12.16 3.91 -23.76
C SER A 10 10.92 4.60 -23.20
N VAL A 11 9.76 4.34 -23.80
CA VAL A 11 8.48 4.46 -23.09
C VAL A 11 8.40 3.27 -22.13
N SER A 12 9.26 3.42 -21.12
CA SER A 12 9.48 2.75 -19.84
C SER A 12 9.03 1.29 -19.69
N ALA A 13 9.97 0.34 -19.76
CA ALA A 13 9.79 -1.02 -19.26
C ALA A 13 9.11 -1.08 -17.86
N SER A 14 9.32 -0.04 -17.04
CA SER A 14 8.71 0.13 -15.72
C SER A 14 7.17 0.25 -15.73
N GLY A 15 6.57 0.93 -16.71
CA GLY A 15 5.11 1.17 -16.71
C GLY A 15 4.31 -0.11 -16.95
N LYS A 16 4.74 -0.92 -17.93
CA LYS A 16 4.13 -2.23 -18.21
C LYS A 16 4.33 -3.22 -17.05
N ALA A 17 5.49 -3.18 -16.39
CA ALA A 17 5.76 -4.00 -15.21
C ALA A 17 4.83 -3.62 -14.03
N THR A 18 4.66 -2.32 -13.75
CA THR A 18 3.71 -1.86 -12.72
C THR A 18 2.29 -2.29 -13.04
N ALA A 19 1.82 -2.13 -14.29
CA ALA A 19 0.49 -2.56 -14.68
C ALA A 19 0.28 -4.09 -14.50
N ALA A 20 1.30 -4.90 -14.79
CA ALA A 20 1.24 -6.35 -14.57
C ALA A 20 1.20 -6.71 -13.07
N LEU A 21 1.96 -6.00 -12.23
CA LEU A 21 1.88 -6.16 -10.77
C LEU A 21 0.51 -5.77 -10.22
N ASP A 22 -0.03 -4.65 -10.71
CA ASP A 22 -1.35 -4.14 -10.32
C ASP A 22 -2.44 -5.15 -10.65
N ALA A 23 -2.48 -5.67 -11.89
CA ALA A 23 -3.48 -6.62 -12.34
C ALA A 23 -3.32 -8.03 -11.75
N GLY A 24 -2.10 -8.39 -11.33
CA GLY A 24 -1.78 -9.71 -10.78
C GLY A 24 -1.52 -9.67 -9.27
N PHE A 25 -0.24 -9.68 -8.90
CA PHE A 25 0.19 -9.90 -7.52
C PHE A 25 -0.43 -8.95 -6.50
N PHE A 26 -0.52 -7.65 -6.80
CA PHE A 26 -1.10 -6.68 -5.88
C PHE A 26 -2.61 -6.87 -5.73
N ARG A 27 -3.33 -7.02 -6.84
CA ARG A 27 -4.77 -7.26 -6.82
C ARG A 27 -5.15 -8.51 -6.03
N VAL A 28 -4.46 -9.63 -6.25
CA VAL A 28 -4.72 -10.88 -5.53
C VAL A 28 -4.55 -10.74 -4.02
N ARG A 29 -3.60 -9.92 -3.56
CA ARG A 29 -3.43 -9.66 -2.12
C ARG A 29 -4.48 -8.70 -1.58
N PHE A 30 -4.79 -7.65 -2.34
CA PHE A 30 -5.79 -6.64 -1.99
C PHE A 30 -7.21 -7.24 -1.87
N ASP A 31 -7.60 -8.13 -2.79
CA ASP A 31 -8.91 -8.77 -2.81
C ASP A 31 -9.17 -9.69 -1.60
N ARG A 32 -8.13 -10.09 -0.86
CA ARG A 32 -8.24 -10.90 0.37
C ARG A 32 -8.47 -10.06 1.63
N LEU A 33 -8.44 -8.74 1.51
CA LEU A 33 -8.59 -7.81 2.62
C LEU A 33 -10.05 -7.44 2.81
N THR A 34 -10.47 -7.27 4.06
CA THR A 34 -11.75 -6.65 4.36
C THR A 34 -11.70 -5.16 3.99
N PRO A 35 -12.84 -4.49 3.74
CA PRO A 35 -12.85 -3.05 3.44
C PRO A 35 -12.09 -2.21 4.47
N ARG A 36 -12.24 -2.51 5.77
CA ARG A 36 -11.54 -1.80 6.86
C ARG A 36 -10.03 -2.05 6.90
N GLU A 37 -9.58 -3.23 6.45
CA GLU A 37 -8.15 -3.51 6.29
C GLU A 37 -7.56 -2.77 5.09
N GLN A 38 -8.33 -2.63 4.00
CA GLN A 38 -7.94 -1.81 2.85
C GLN A 38 -7.81 -0.34 3.25
N ASP A 39 -8.77 0.19 4.03
CA ASP A 39 -8.70 1.54 4.60
C ASP A 39 -7.43 1.75 5.42
N TYR A 40 -7.08 0.79 6.28
CA TYR A 40 -5.87 0.87 7.11
C TYR A 40 -4.59 0.95 6.26
N LEU A 41 -4.47 0.13 5.21
CA LEU A 41 -3.33 0.22 4.28
C LEU A 41 -3.35 1.52 3.49
N ARG A 42 -4.53 2.03 3.12
CA ARG A 42 -4.66 3.29 2.37
C ARG A 42 -4.28 4.49 3.23
N ALA A 43 -4.62 4.47 4.52
CA ALA A 43 -4.16 5.41 5.52
C ALA A 43 -2.63 5.37 5.69
N MET A 44 -2.03 4.19 5.77
CA MET A 44 -0.57 4.06 5.79
C MET A 44 0.08 4.67 4.53
N ALA A 45 -0.51 4.48 3.35
CA ALA A 45 0.01 5.06 2.11
C ALA A 45 -0.03 6.60 2.13
N GLU A 46 -1.07 7.21 2.72
CA GLU A 46 -1.15 8.67 2.91
C GLU A 46 -0.08 9.23 3.84
N LEU A 47 0.31 8.48 4.87
CA LEU A 47 1.35 8.91 5.82
C LEU A 47 2.74 8.91 5.19
N GLY A 48 2.89 8.34 3.99
CA GLY A 48 4.13 8.33 3.22
C GLY A 48 4.95 7.05 3.42
N PRO A 49 6.20 7.03 2.92
CA PRO A 49 7.04 5.85 3.01
C PRO A 49 7.59 5.63 4.43
N GLY A 50 7.78 4.36 4.80
CA GLY A 50 8.42 3.96 6.05
C GLY A 50 7.47 3.39 7.11
N PRO A 51 7.99 3.07 8.30
CA PRO A 51 7.18 2.64 9.43
C PRO A 51 6.33 3.78 9.99
N HIS A 52 5.08 3.47 10.34
CA HIS A 52 4.11 4.40 10.92
C HIS A 52 3.65 3.92 12.29
N ARG A 53 3.36 4.86 13.20
CA ARG A 53 2.76 4.51 14.49
C ARG A 53 1.30 4.12 14.27
N SER A 54 0.84 3.07 14.96
CA SER A 54 -0.56 2.62 14.87
C SER A 54 -1.55 3.73 15.28
N GLY A 55 -1.13 4.64 16.16
CA GLY A 55 -1.90 5.83 16.54
C GLY A 55 -2.04 6.87 15.41
N GLU A 56 -1.00 7.07 14.60
CA GLU A 56 -1.07 7.98 13.44
C GLU A 56 -1.98 7.41 12.37
N VAL A 57 -1.94 6.09 12.14
CA VAL A 57 -2.87 5.40 11.24
C VAL A 57 -4.31 5.55 11.74
N ALA A 58 -4.55 5.35 13.04
CA ALA A 58 -5.87 5.54 13.64
C ALA A 58 -6.38 6.98 13.50
N ALA A 59 -5.50 7.96 13.72
CA ALA A 59 -5.82 9.37 13.54
C ALA A 59 -6.18 9.70 12.08
N LYS A 60 -5.42 9.19 11.11
CA LYS A 60 -5.70 9.35 9.68
C LYS A 60 -7.03 8.71 9.26
N LEU A 61 -7.43 7.63 9.93
CA LEU A 61 -8.71 6.96 9.76
C LEU A 61 -9.88 7.60 10.52
N GLY A 62 -9.61 8.52 11.45
CA GLY A 62 -10.64 9.10 12.33
C GLY A 62 -11.28 8.08 13.28
N ILE A 63 -10.52 7.07 13.73
CA ILE A 63 -11.01 6.01 14.64
C ILE A 63 -10.26 6.01 15.97
N PRO A 64 -10.85 5.45 17.05
CA PRO A 64 -10.12 5.23 18.30
C PRO A 64 -8.90 4.34 18.09
N VAL A 65 -7.78 4.64 18.76
CA VAL A 65 -6.56 3.84 18.66
C VAL A 65 -6.75 2.38 19.08
N THR A 66 -7.70 2.12 19.98
CA THR A 66 -8.09 0.78 20.42
C THR A 66 -8.69 -0.07 19.28
N SER A 67 -9.35 0.57 18.31
CA SER A 67 -9.91 -0.09 17.12
C SER A 67 -8.85 -0.43 16.07
N ALA A 68 -7.67 0.20 16.11
CA ALA A 68 -6.58 -0.09 15.19
C ALA A 68 -5.88 -1.43 15.47
N GLY A 69 -5.89 -1.89 16.73
CA GLY A 69 -5.20 -3.13 17.15
C GLY A 69 -5.68 -4.40 16.44
N PRO A 70 -6.99 -4.68 16.37
CA PRO A 70 -7.53 -5.83 15.62
C PRO A 70 -7.22 -5.77 14.12
N LEU A 71 -7.37 -4.61 13.47
CA LEU A 71 -7.05 -4.43 12.04
C LEU A 71 -5.58 -4.69 11.76
N ARG A 72 -4.70 -4.10 12.56
CA ARG A 72 -3.25 -4.34 12.51
C ARG A 72 -2.91 -5.82 12.67
N THR A 73 -3.52 -6.50 13.64
CA THR A 73 -3.27 -7.93 13.88
C THR A 73 -3.72 -8.78 12.68
N GLY A 74 -4.87 -8.47 12.08
CA GLY A 74 -5.35 -9.13 10.86
C GLY A 74 -4.38 -8.95 9.69
N LEU A 75 -3.93 -7.72 9.45
CA LEU A 75 -2.98 -7.40 8.38
C LEU A 75 -1.61 -8.07 8.57
N ILE A 76 -1.12 -8.20 9.81
CA ILE A 76 0.10 -8.96 10.12
C ILE A 76 -0.09 -10.44 9.78
N ARG A 77 -1.20 -11.05 10.22
CA ARG A 77 -1.50 -12.47 9.91
C ARG A 77 -1.62 -12.73 8.41
N LYS A 78 -2.15 -11.77 7.65
CA LYS A 78 -2.25 -11.83 6.17
C LYS A 78 -0.93 -11.48 5.47
N GLY A 79 0.10 -11.07 6.21
CA GLY A 79 1.41 -10.70 5.68
C GLY A 79 1.42 -9.42 4.86
N MET A 80 0.47 -8.51 5.09
CA MET A 80 0.43 -7.20 4.42
C MET A 80 1.37 -6.19 5.07
N ILE A 81 1.49 -6.27 6.40
CA ILE A 81 2.36 -5.41 7.20
C ILE A 81 3.16 -6.24 8.20
N TRP A 82 4.23 -5.65 8.71
CA TRP A 82 5.04 -6.19 9.79
C TRP A 82 5.37 -5.10 10.82
N SER A 83 5.91 -5.50 11.97
CA SER A 83 6.20 -4.60 13.11
C SER A 83 7.71 -4.42 13.30
N PRO A 84 8.31 -3.31 12.83
CA PRO A 84 9.73 -3.04 13.06
C PRO A 84 10.09 -2.71 14.50
N ALA A 85 9.19 -2.01 15.20
CA ALA A 85 9.31 -1.66 16.61
C ALA A 85 7.94 -1.74 17.30
N HIS A 86 7.92 -1.64 18.62
CA HIS A 86 6.68 -1.69 19.38
C HIS A 86 5.72 -0.56 18.96
N GLY A 87 4.53 -0.93 18.52
CA GLY A 87 3.48 0.00 18.08
C GLY A 87 3.65 0.56 16.66
N GLU A 88 4.72 0.19 15.95
CA GLU A 88 4.94 0.59 14.55
C GLU A 88 4.47 -0.47 13.57
N THR A 89 4.19 -0.03 12.34
CA THR A 89 3.78 -0.86 11.21
C THR A 89 4.41 -0.38 9.92
N ALA A 90 4.94 -1.29 9.12
CA ALA A 90 5.45 -1.01 7.78
C ALA A 90 4.90 -2.03 6.78
N PHE A 91 4.76 -1.65 5.51
CA PHE A 91 4.37 -2.57 4.44
C PHE A 91 5.39 -3.71 4.31
N THR A 92 4.89 -4.94 4.21
CA THR A 92 5.72 -6.10 3.87
C THR A 92 5.96 -6.20 2.37
N VAL A 93 5.00 -5.73 1.58
CA VAL A 93 5.05 -5.77 0.11
C VAL A 93 5.62 -4.44 -0.42
N PRO A 94 6.78 -4.45 -1.10
CA PRO A 94 7.33 -3.24 -1.70
C PRO A 94 6.36 -2.61 -2.71
N MET A 95 6.35 -1.27 -2.75
CA MET A 95 5.50 -0.45 -3.65
C MET A 95 3.99 -0.61 -3.45
N PHE A 96 3.55 -1.34 -2.42
CA PHE A 96 2.13 -1.53 -2.17
C PHE A 96 1.45 -0.23 -1.74
N ASP A 97 2.19 0.66 -1.08
CA ASP A 97 1.77 2.06 -0.81
C ASP A 97 1.32 2.76 -2.09
N ARG A 98 2.10 2.66 -3.18
CA ARG A 98 1.76 3.26 -4.47
C ARG A 98 0.57 2.57 -5.13
N TYR A 99 0.47 1.26 -4.98
CA TYR A 99 -0.69 0.52 -5.44
C TYR A 99 -1.98 0.98 -4.75
N MET A 100 -1.94 1.28 -3.45
CA MET A 100 -3.14 1.76 -2.72
C MET A 100 -3.76 3.01 -3.34
N PHE A 101 -2.95 3.97 -3.80
CA PHE A 101 -3.45 5.17 -4.49
C PHE A 101 -4.15 4.86 -5.83
N ARG A 102 -3.73 3.81 -6.53
CA ARG A 102 -4.35 3.40 -7.80
C ARG A 102 -5.58 2.53 -7.59
N ALA A 103 -5.55 1.67 -6.58
CA ALA A 103 -6.66 0.78 -6.23
C ALA A 103 -7.81 1.53 -5.54
N MET A 104 -7.48 2.59 -4.79
CA MET A 104 -8.44 3.42 -4.05
C MET A 104 -8.14 4.91 -4.32
N PRO A 105 -8.41 5.40 -5.54
CA PRO A 105 -8.11 6.78 -5.94
C PRO A 105 -8.95 7.80 -5.16
N ASP A 106 -10.24 7.51 -5.01
CA ASP A 106 -11.20 8.34 -4.30
C ASP A 106 -11.48 7.77 -2.92
N TRP A 107 -10.53 7.96 -2.00
CA TRP A 107 -10.62 7.43 -0.65
C TRP A 107 -10.90 8.52 0.38
N PRO A 108 -12.16 8.70 0.82
CA PRO A 108 -12.42 9.36 2.09
C PRO A 108 -12.08 8.36 3.21
N PRO A 109 -11.30 8.75 4.23
CA PRO A 109 -11.14 7.90 5.41
C PRO A 109 -12.54 7.63 5.96
N ALA A 110 -12.93 6.35 5.98
CA ALA A 110 -14.21 5.95 6.53
C ALA A 110 -14.20 6.29 8.04
N GLY A 111 -14.77 7.47 8.35
CA GLY A 111 -15.14 7.85 9.70
C GLY A 111 -15.92 6.69 10.31
N GLY A 112 -15.55 6.34 11.54
CA GLY A 112 -16.03 5.16 12.25
C GLY A 112 -17.54 4.95 12.19
#